data_AF-A0A935HTV7-F1
#
_entry.id   AF-A0A935HTV7-F1
#
_cell.length_a   1.000
_cell.length_b   1.000
_cell.length_c   1.000
_cell.angle_alpha   90.00
_cell.angle_beta   90.00
_cell.angle_gamma   90.00
#
_symmetry.space_group_name_H-M   'P 1'
#
loop_
_entity.id
_entity.type
_entity.pdbx_description
1 polymer ?
#
loop_
_entity_poly.entity_id
_entity_poly.type
_entity_poly.pdbx_seq_one_letter_code
_entity_poly.pdbx_strand_id
1 'polypeptide(L)'
;MFTAIALYTGETIAVFAGDVLSGAEATLRAAKGNDRYFISLPDGSTLDSMYVACFAKYANDAQGHSASRFKNNARIVLDDNDAVCIQALRNIKAAEELFCGYGKRYWERHG
;
A
#
# COMPACT_ATOMS: atom_id res chain seq x y z
N MET A 1 8.16 7.08 0.92
CA MET A 1 9.13 6.15 1.56
C MET A 1 10.36 6.00 0.67
N PHE A 2 11.59 6.02 1.19
CA PHE A 2 12.82 5.94 0.36
C PHE A 2 13.58 4.62 0.60
N THR A 3 14.21 4.08 -0.43
CA THR A 3 15.05 2.89 -0.34
C THR A 3 16.41 3.18 0.30
N ALA A 4 16.91 2.27 1.14
CA ALA A 4 18.28 2.37 1.68
C ALA A 4 19.32 1.70 0.77
N ILE A 5 18.89 0.69 0.01
CA ILE A 5 19.72 -0.10 -0.89
C ILE A 5 19.07 -0.14 -2.28
N ALA A 6 19.83 -0.60 -3.28
CA ALA A 6 19.24 -0.92 -4.57
C ALA A 6 18.35 -2.16 -4.44
N LEU A 7 17.26 -2.18 -5.21
CA LEU A 7 16.30 -3.29 -5.27
C LEU A 7 16.13 -3.74 -6.72
N TYR A 8 15.87 -5.03 -6.91
CA TYR A 8 15.65 -5.65 -8.21
C TYR A 8 14.17 -5.84 -8.49
N THR A 9 13.84 -5.92 -9.78
CA THR A 9 12.48 -6.19 -10.25
C THR A 9 11.95 -7.48 -9.62
N GLY A 10 10.74 -7.44 -9.06
CA GLY A 10 10.09 -8.59 -8.42
C GLY A 10 10.45 -8.80 -6.95
N GLU A 11 11.41 -8.06 -6.39
CA GLU A 11 11.73 -8.18 -4.97
C GLU A 11 10.59 -7.64 -4.07
N THR A 12 10.31 -8.38 -3.00
CA THR A 12 9.48 -7.91 -1.89
C THR A 12 10.24 -6.87 -1.09
N ILE A 13 9.68 -5.67 -1.00
CA ILE A 13 10.30 -4.50 -0.37
C ILE A 13 9.91 -4.39 1.10
N ALA A 14 8.61 -4.50 1.39
CA ALA A 14 8.06 -4.36 2.74
C ALA A 14 6.70 -5.05 2.82
N VAL A 15 6.40 -5.68 3.95
CA VAL A 15 5.12 -6.33 4.23
C VAL A 15 4.21 -5.38 5.00
N PHE A 16 2.92 -5.37 4.66
CA PHE A 16 1.90 -4.67 5.42
C PHE A 16 1.59 -5.43 6.72
N ALA A 17 1.65 -4.70 7.84
CA ALA A 17 1.22 -5.20 9.14
C ALA A 17 0.03 -4.35 9.60
N GLY A 18 -0.99 -5.00 10.13
CA GLY A 18 -2.26 -4.34 10.46
C GLY A 18 -3.23 -5.27 11.17
N ASP A 19 -4.34 -4.69 11.61
CA ASP A 19 -5.47 -5.45 12.09
C ASP A 19 -6.27 -5.99 10.89
N VAL A 20 -6.67 -7.26 10.92
CA VAL A 20 -7.67 -7.77 9.98
C VAL A 20 -9.05 -7.50 10.56
N LEU A 21 -9.83 -6.68 9.87
CA LEU A 21 -11.13 -6.19 10.31
C LEU A 21 -12.26 -6.99 9.67
N SER A 22 -13.30 -7.24 10.47
CA SER A 22 -14.61 -7.62 9.94
C SER A 22 -15.24 -6.46 9.16
N GLY A 23 -16.23 -6.76 8.31
CA GLY A 23 -16.96 -5.72 7.57
C GLY A 23 -17.65 -4.68 8.46
N ALA A 24 -18.13 -5.09 9.64
CA ALA A 24 -18.74 -4.18 10.62
C ALA A 24 -17.71 -3.22 11.23
N GLU A 25 -16.53 -3.72 11.60
CA GLU A 25 -15.45 -2.90 12.15
C GLU A 25 -14.87 -1.95 11.11
N ALA A 26 -14.66 -2.43 9.89
CA ALA A 26 -14.21 -1.62 8.76
C ALA A 26 -15.19 -0.46 8.51
N THR A 27 -16.51 -0.74 8.52
CA THR A 27 -17.56 0.28 8.36
C THR A 27 -17.52 1.32 9.49
N LEU A 28 -17.34 0.88 10.74
CA LEU A 28 -17.26 1.78 11.90
C LEU A 28 -16.02 2.68 11.85
N ARG A 29 -14.84 2.13 11.49
CA ARG A 29 -13.60 2.91 11.34
C ARG A 29 -13.69 3.88 10.16
N ALA A 30 -14.27 3.45 9.05
CA ALA A 30 -14.57 4.27 7.87
C ALA A 30 -15.49 5.46 8.20
N ALA A 31 -16.56 5.24 8.97
CA ALA A 31 -17.46 6.33 9.40
C ALA A 31 -16.76 7.39 10.26
N LYS A 32 -15.63 7.06 10.86
CA LYS A 32 -14.77 7.98 11.64
C LYS A 32 -13.62 8.58 10.81
N GLY A 33 -13.51 8.27 9.51
CA GLY A 33 -12.42 8.72 8.65
C GLY A 33 -11.07 8.04 8.91
N ASN A 34 -11.09 6.85 9.54
CA ASN A 34 -9.89 6.08 9.89
C ASN A 34 -9.65 4.91 8.92
N ASP A 35 -9.78 5.19 7.63
CA ASP A 35 -9.81 4.21 6.53
C ASP A 35 -8.75 4.48 5.45
N ARG A 36 -7.89 5.47 5.67
CA ARG A 36 -6.82 5.87 4.73
C ARG A 36 -5.75 4.80 4.48
N TYR A 37 -5.71 3.75 5.30
CA TYR A 37 -4.77 2.63 5.17
C TYR A 37 -5.45 1.27 5.06
N PHE A 38 -6.70 1.26 4.59
CA PHE A 38 -7.42 0.03 4.30
C PHE A 38 -6.88 -0.63 3.03
N ILE A 39 -6.69 -1.95 3.11
CA ILE A 39 -6.43 -2.81 1.97
C ILE A 39 -7.50 -3.91 1.96
N SER A 40 -8.26 -4.01 0.88
CA SER A 40 -9.21 -5.10 0.69
C SER A 40 -8.47 -6.40 0.38
N LEU A 41 -8.76 -7.44 1.16
CA LEU A 41 -8.18 -8.77 0.99
C LEU A 41 -9.06 -9.63 0.06
N PRO A 42 -8.52 -10.69 -0.58
CA PRO A 42 -9.29 -11.53 -1.49
C PRO A 42 -10.50 -12.23 -0.85
N ASP A 43 -10.44 -12.49 0.45
CA ASP A 43 -11.53 -13.10 1.24
C ASP A 43 -12.63 -12.09 1.61
N GLY A 44 -12.51 -10.83 1.20
CA GLY A 44 -13.45 -9.75 1.49
C GLY A 44 -13.23 -9.04 2.83
N SER A 45 -12.28 -9.50 3.65
CA SER A 45 -11.87 -8.79 4.86
C SER A 45 -11.02 -7.56 4.53
N THR A 46 -10.73 -6.74 5.54
CA THR A 46 -9.95 -5.49 5.36
C THR A 46 -8.75 -5.50 6.28
N LEU A 47 -7.55 -5.37 5.73
CA LEU A 47 -6.33 -5.10 6.49
C LEU A 47 -6.24 -3.60 6.76
N ASP A 48 -6.11 -3.19 8.03
CA ASP A 48 -5.95 -1.80 8.44
C ASP A 48 -4.59 -1.57 9.12
N SER A 49 -3.73 -0.80 8.44
CA SER A 49 -2.41 -0.43 8.94
C SER A 49 -2.35 0.93 9.65
N MET A 50 -3.48 1.60 9.89
CA MET A 50 -3.53 2.96 10.46
C MET A 50 -2.77 3.06 11.79
N TYR A 51 -3.09 2.16 12.73
CA TYR A 51 -2.56 2.18 14.11
C TYR A 51 -1.43 1.17 14.36
N VAL A 52 -1.09 0.35 13.38
CA VAL A 52 0.01 -0.62 13.48
C VAL A 52 1.28 -0.04 12.85
N ALA A 53 2.41 -0.23 13.52
CA ALA A 53 3.70 0.16 12.98
C ALA A 53 4.05 -0.73 11.78
N CYS A 54 4.08 -0.13 10.59
CA CYS A 54 4.38 -0.81 9.35
C CYS A 54 5.02 0.19 8.39
N PHE A 55 6.13 -0.19 7.75
CA PHE A 55 6.84 0.70 6.83
C PHE A 55 6.09 0.84 5.49
N ALA A 56 5.48 -0.26 5.02
CA ALA A 56 4.80 -0.32 3.73
C ALA A 56 3.70 0.75 3.57
N LYS A 57 3.03 1.13 4.66
CA LYS A 57 1.97 2.15 4.63
C LYS A 57 2.45 3.55 4.21
N TYR A 58 3.76 3.82 4.22
CA TYR A 58 4.31 5.12 3.82
C TYR A 58 4.70 5.21 2.33
N ALA A 59 4.44 4.17 1.53
CA ALA A 59 4.61 4.26 0.08
C ALA A 59 3.49 5.11 -0.53
N ASN A 60 3.85 6.13 -1.32
CA ASN A 60 2.92 7.09 -1.92
C ASN A 60 2.38 6.59 -3.27
N ASP A 61 1.24 7.08 -3.76
CA ASP A 61 0.83 6.88 -5.15
C ASP A 61 1.26 8.08 -6.00
N ALA A 62 2.13 7.87 -6.99
CA ALA A 62 2.56 8.95 -7.87
C ALA A 62 1.53 9.29 -8.97
N GLN A 63 0.53 8.42 -9.18
CA GLN A 63 -0.38 8.49 -10.32
C GLN A 63 -1.85 8.44 -9.90
N GLY A 64 -2.12 8.77 -8.63
CA GLY A 64 -3.44 8.75 -8.02
C GLY A 64 -4.33 9.93 -8.39
N HIS A 65 -4.64 10.78 -7.41
CA HIS A 65 -5.59 11.89 -7.57
C HIS A 65 -5.18 12.94 -8.62
N SER A 66 -3.89 13.20 -8.79
CA SER A 66 -3.39 14.24 -9.69
C SER A 66 -2.27 13.73 -10.58
N ALA A 67 -2.13 14.36 -11.75
CA ALA A 67 -1.01 14.09 -12.64
C ALA A 67 0.29 14.51 -11.96
N SER A 68 1.20 13.55 -11.73
CA SER A 68 2.55 13.84 -11.28
C SER A 68 3.57 13.43 -12.33
N ARG A 69 4.77 14.03 -12.26
CA ARG A 69 5.91 13.67 -13.11
C ARG A 69 6.52 12.30 -12.76
N PHE A 70 6.17 11.77 -11.60
CA PHE A 70 6.66 10.49 -11.11
C PHE A 70 5.77 9.35 -11.60
N LYS A 71 6.34 8.15 -11.71
CA LYS A 71 5.63 6.93 -12.07
C LYS A 71 5.74 5.93 -10.95
N ASN A 72 4.69 5.13 -10.76
CA ASN A 72 4.72 4.04 -9.80
C ASN A 72 5.85 3.06 -10.19
N ASN A 73 6.75 2.81 -9.25
CA ASN A 73 7.91 1.92 -9.40
C ASN A 73 7.77 0.63 -8.57
N ALA A 74 6.68 0.50 -7.82
CA ALA A 74 6.31 -0.67 -7.07
C ALA A 74 4.78 -0.89 -7.12
N ARG A 75 4.32 -2.05 -6.63
CA ARG A 75 2.91 -2.45 -6.58
C ARG A 75 2.58 -3.14 -5.26
N ILE A 76 1.32 -3.06 -4.85
CA ILE A 76 0.77 -3.83 -3.73
C ILE A 76 0.33 -5.20 -4.26
N VAL A 77 0.85 -6.28 -3.69
CA VAL A 77 0.55 -7.68 -4.07
C VAL A 77 0.53 -8.59 -2.84
N LEU A 78 0.18 -9.86 -3.01
CA LEU A 78 0.44 -10.91 -2.02
C LEU A 78 1.82 -11.52 -2.28
N ASP A 79 2.58 -11.79 -1.22
CA ASP A 79 3.79 -12.60 -1.30
C ASP A 79 3.48 -14.12 -1.26
N ASP A 80 4.52 -14.95 -1.25
CA ASP A 80 4.39 -16.40 -1.25
C ASP A 80 3.73 -16.98 0.03
N ASN A 81 3.55 -16.16 1.07
CA ASN A 81 2.87 -16.52 2.31
C ASN A 81 1.48 -15.88 2.43
N ASP A 82 0.91 -15.40 1.31
CA ASP A 82 -0.35 -14.66 1.25
C ASP A 82 -0.36 -13.36 2.10
N ALA A 83 0.81 -12.82 2.43
CA ALA A 83 0.90 -11.54 3.12
C ALA A 83 0.88 -10.39 2.11
N VAL A 84 0.07 -9.36 2.38
CA VAL A 84 0.06 -8.15 1.57
C VAL A 84 1.42 -7.46 1.69
N CYS A 85 2.07 -7.20 0.56
CA CYS A 85 3.39 -6.58 0.52
C CYS A 85 3.52 -5.59 -0.65
N ILE A 86 4.60 -4.82 -0.61
CA ILE A 86 5.06 -3.99 -1.71
C ILE A 86 6.11 -4.78 -2.49
N GLN A 87 5.94 -4.88 -3.81
CA GLN A 87 6.89 -5.51 -4.72
C GLN A 87 7.39 -4.53 -5.77
N ALA A 88 8.69 -4.58 -6.08
CA ALA A 88 9.30 -3.74 -7.10
C ALA A 88 8.83 -4.09 -8.52
N LEU A 89 8.41 -3.08 -9.29
CA LEU A 89 8.00 -3.23 -10.71
C LEU A 89 9.17 -3.16 -11.69
N ARG A 90 10.31 -2.62 -11.23
CA ARG A 90 11.56 -2.50 -11.99
C ARG A 90 12.72 -2.49 -11.01
N ASN A 91 13.94 -2.41 -11.50
CA ASN A 91 15.09 -2.11 -10.65
C ASN A 91 14.96 -0.68 -10.09
N ILE A 92 15.24 -0.51 -8.79
CA ILE A 92 15.09 0.74 -8.03
C ILE A 92 16.45 1.06 -7.42
N LYS A 93 16.92 2.30 -7.57
CA LYS A 93 18.22 2.70 -7.00
C LYS A 93 18.10 2.90 -5.49
N ALA A 94 19.23 2.85 -4.80
CA ALA A 94 19.29 3.34 -3.42
C ALA A 94 18.91 4.83 -3.36
N ALA A 95 18.27 5.25 -2.27
CA ALA A 95 17.74 6.59 -2.04
C ALA A 95 16.65 7.04 -3.04
N GLU A 96 16.07 6.12 -3.80
CA GLU A 96 14.92 6.41 -4.66
C GLU A 96 13.62 6.34 -3.84
N GLU A 97 12.65 7.22 -4.11
CA GLU A 97 11.33 7.14 -3.48
C GLU A 97 10.51 6.00 -4.09
N LEU A 98 9.78 5.28 -3.24
CA LEU A 98 8.87 4.21 -3.62
C LEU A 98 7.46 4.74 -3.81
N PHE A 99 6.90 4.42 -4.97
CA PHE A 99 5.55 4.78 -5.38
C PHE A 99 4.74 3.54 -5.78
N CYS A 100 3.57 3.38 -5.18
CA CYS A 100 2.66 2.26 -5.36
C CYS A 100 1.25 2.75 -5.70
N GLY A 101 0.62 2.11 -6.69
CA GLY A 101 -0.77 2.41 -7.03
C GLY A 101 -1.73 1.98 -5.91
N TYR A 102 -2.54 2.90 -5.39
CA TYR A 102 -3.57 2.61 -4.39
C TYR A 102 -4.88 2.08 -5.00
N GLY A 103 -5.03 2.27 -6.31
CA GLY A 103 -6.19 1.83 -7.07
C GLY A 103 -7.32 2.87 -7.13
N LYS A 104 -8.15 2.73 -8.16
CA LYS A 104 -9.20 3.71 -8.51
C LYS A 104 -10.19 3.97 -7.36
N ARG A 105 -10.65 2.90 -6.70
CA ARG A 105 -11.66 2.97 -5.63
C ARG A 105 -11.18 3.76 -4.42
N TYR A 106 -9.88 3.70 -4.10
CA TYR A 106 -9.28 4.51 -3.04
C TYR A 106 -9.39 6.00 -3.40
N TRP A 107 -8.99 6.37 -4.62
CA TRP A 107 -9.01 7.76 -5.08
C TRP A 107 -10.42 8.30 -5.32
N GLU A 108 -11.39 7.48 -5.68
CA GLU A 108 -12.81 7.89 -5.72
C GLU A 108 -13.35 8.26 -4.33
N ARG A 109 -12.75 7.72 -3.26
CA ARG A 109 -13.18 7.94 -1.88
C ARG A 109 -12.39 9.06 -1.18
N HIS A 110 -11.09 9.17 -1.47
CA HIS A 110 -10.15 10.04 -0.76
C HIS A 110 -9.49 11.11 -1.62
N GLY A 111 -9.77 11.13 -2.93
CA GLY A 111 -9.32 12.16 -3.87
C GLY A 111 -10.06 13.47 -3.68
#